data_AF-K6TQU9-F1
#
_entry.id   AF-K6TQU9-F1
#
_cell.length_a   1.000
_cell.length_b   1.000
_cell.length_c   1.000
_cell.angle_alpha   90.00
_cell.angle_beta   90.00
_cell.angle_gamma   90.00
#
_symmetry.space_group_name_H-M   'P 1'
#
loop_
_entity.id
_entity.type
_entity.pdbx_description
1 polymer ?
#
loop_
_entity_poly.entity_id
_entity_poly.type
_entity_poly.pdbx_seq_one_letter_code
_entity_poly.pdbx_strand_id
1 'polypeptide(L)'
;MDFVWVGFDKEININRVCSFIKEKFNLKECNEYDLARYEDFVEILRRLKIDTFMENDVSAFYEIRRNKSEFPLIIEFSSLKDLENEARIDIYLAYKLSIILQCKTITDGTYLGDDISEYWDIIFDKGEPFLADDSGTKFCDDRDGKIKIIRKMTFEELKLNR
;
A
#
# COMPACT_ATOMS: atom_id res chain seq x y z
N MET A 1 4.45 -7.97 -12.43
CA MET A 1 3.61 -6.77 -12.27
C MET A 1 3.63 -6.54 -10.79
N ASP A 2 4.34 -5.51 -10.37
CA ASP A 2 4.65 -5.34 -8.95
C ASP A 2 3.45 -4.64 -8.30
N PHE A 3 2.84 -5.35 -7.35
CA PHE A 3 1.73 -4.84 -6.57
C PHE A 3 2.29 -4.23 -5.30
N VAL A 4 1.77 -3.08 -4.91
CA VAL A 4 2.07 -2.46 -3.61
C VAL A 4 0.80 -2.36 -2.80
N TRP A 5 0.87 -2.59 -1.50
CA TRP A 5 -0.31 -2.56 -0.66
C TRP A 5 -0.10 -1.70 0.59
N VAL A 6 -1.18 -1.07 1.04
CA VAL A 6 -1.21 -0.30 2.29
C VAL A 6 -2.48 -0.69 3.05
N GLY A 7 -2.32 -1.14 4.29
CA GLY A 7 -3.40 -1.35 5.24
C GLY A 7 -3.69 -0.09 6.06
N PHE A 8 -4.93 0.09 6.50
CA PHE A 8 -5.40 1.25 7.25
C PHE A 8 -6.15 0.82 8.51
N ASP A 9 -5.93 1.52 9.63
CA ASP A 9 -6.57 1.22 10.92
C ASP A 9 -8.06 1.62 11.00
N LYS A 10 -8.60 2.17 9.92
CA LYS A 10 -9.98 2.63 9.81
C LYS A 10 -10.41 2.70 8.35
N GLU A 11 -11.71 2.81 8.13
CA GLU A 11 -12.26 3.17 6.81
C GLU A 11 -11.77 4.57 6.39
N ILE A 12 -11.43 4.72 5.12
CA ILE A 12 -10.87 5.94 4.58
C ILE A 12 -11.64 6.43 3.35
N ASN A 13 -11.54 7.72 3.06
CA ASN A 13 -12.11 8.29 1.84
C ASN A 13 -11.21 7.97 0.64
N ILE A 14 -11.63 6.99 -0.18
CA ILE A 14 -10.86 6.52 -1.33
C ILE A 14 -10.55 7.63 -2.34
N ASN A 15 -11.48 8.58 -2.55
CA ASN A 15 -11.26 9.70 -3.48
C ASN A 15 -10.06 10.56 -3.06
N ARG A 16 -9.81 10.68 -1.74
CA ARG A 16 -8.66 11.42 -1.22
C ARG A 16 -7.35 10.68 -1.48
N VAL A 17 -7.34 9.35 -1.38
CA VAL A 17 -6.20 8.52 -1.75
C VAL A 17 -5.94 8.60 -3.25
N CYS A 18 -6.96 8.38 -4.08
CA CYS A 18 -6.83 8.45 -5.54
C CYS A 18 -6.34 9.83 -6.01
N SER A 19 -6.80 10.92 -5.38
CA SER A 19 -6.31 12.28 -5.68
C SER A 19 -4.82 12.42 -5.38
N PHE A 20 -4.37 11.94 -4.22
CA PHE A 20 -2.96 11.96 -3.85
C PHE A 20 -2.10 11.10 -4.80
N ILE A 21 -2.54 9.89 -5.12
CA ILE A 21 -1.83 9.00 -6.05
C ILE A 21 -1.71 9.66 -7.44
N LYS A 22 -2.81 10.22 -7.95
CA LYS A 22 -2.78 10.93 -9.24
C LYS A 22 -1.79 12.08 -9.26
N GLU A 23 -1.84 12.94 -8.24
CA GLU A 23 -0.92 14.08 -8.12
C GLU A 23 0.53 13.59 -8.03
N LYS A 24 0.80 12.61 -7.16
CA LYS A 24 2.16 12.17 -6.86
C LYS A 24 2.85 11.50 -8.04
N PHE A 25 2.11 10.71 -8.81
CA PHE A 25 2.64 9.93 -9.93
C PHE A 25 2.32 10.57 -11.30
N ASN A 26 1.79 11.80 -11.30
CA ASN A 26 1.37 12.54 -12.50
C ASN A 26 0.44 11.71 -13.41
N LEU A 27 -0.58 11.10 -12.79
CA LEU A 27 -1.55 10.23 -13.47
C LEU A 27 -2.83 11.00 -13.78
N LYS A 28 -3.43 10.68 -14.92
CA LYS A 28 -4.76 11.16 -15.31
C LYS A 28 -5.85 10.43 -14.53
N GLU A 29 -5.71 9.12 -14.38
CA GLU A 29 -6.74 8.26 -13.80
C GLU A 29 -6.20 7.36 -12.67
N CYS A 30 -7.10 7.01 -11.75
CA CYS A 30 -6.84 6.01 -10.71
C CYS A 30 -8.14 5.20 -10.55
N ASN A 31 -8.14 3.99 -11.11
CA ASN A 31 -9.35 3.21 -11.34
C ASN A 31 -9.42 2.01 -10.40
N GLU A 32 -10.62 1.76 -9.87
CA GLU A 32 -10.89 0.52 -9.15
C GLU A 32 -10.95 -0.67 -10.11
N TYR A 33 -10.43 -1.81 -9.70
CA TYR A 33 -10.67 -3.11 -10.33
C TYR A 33 -11.01 -4.15 -9.27
N ASP A 34 -11.72 -5.19 -9.68
CA ASP A 34 -12.10 -6.34 -8.84
C ASP A 34 -11.62 -7.61 -9.52
N LEU A 35 -10.63 -8.30 -8.94
CA LEU A 35 -10.09 -9.55 -9.52
C LEU A 35 -11.09 -10.70 -9.45
N ALA A 36 -12.04 -10.67 -8.51
CA ALA A 36 -13.11 -11.67 -8.44
C ALA A 36 -14.05 -11.57 -9.64
N ARG A 37 -14.00 -10.46 -10.38
CA ARG A 37 -14.74 -10.22 -11.63
C ARG A 37 -13.75 -10.12 -12.78
N TYR A 38 -13.19 -11.25 -13.18
CA TYR A 38 -12.26 -11.35 -14.31
C TYR A 38 -12.79 -10.63 -15.59
N GLU A 39 -14.10 -10.60 -15.79
CA GLU A 39 -14.75 -9.88 -16.88
C GLU A 39 -14.59 -8.35 -16.77
N ASP A 40 -14.61 -7.78 -15.55
CA ASP A 40 -14.41 -6.35 -15.30
C ASP A 40 -12.97 -5.95 -15.61
N PHE A 41 -11.98 -6.78 -15.25
CA PHE A 41 -10.58 -6.52 -15.59
C PHE A 41 -10.36 -6.51 -17.11
N VAL A 42 -10.91 -7.49 -17.84
CA VAL A 42 -10.84 -7.54 -19.30
C VAL A 42 -11.61 -6.39 -19.95
N GLU A 43 -12.74 -5.96 -19.39
CA GLU A 43 -13.50 -4.82 -19.90
C GLU A 43 -12.79 -3.48 -19.65
N ILE A 44 -12.20 -3.29 -18.48
CA ILE A 44 -11.33 -2.12 -18.18
C ILE A 44 -10.19 -2.07 -19.19
N LEU A 45 -9.50 -3.19 -19.39
CA LEU A 45 -8.43 -3.30 -20.39
C LEU A 45 -8.94 -2.99 -21.81
N ARG A 46 -10.11 -3.50 -22.22
CA ARG A 46 -10.73 -3.20 -23.54
C ARG A 46 -11.12 -1.74 -23.70
N ARG A 47 -11.75 -1.13 -22.68
CA ARG A 47 -12.12 0.30 -22.67
C ARG A 47 -10.89 1.19 -22.82
N LEU A 48 -9.76 0.75 -22.26
CA LEU A 48 -8.50 1.49 -22.25
C LEU A 48 -7.62 1.28 -23.48
N LYS A 49 -8.07 0.51 -24.51
CA LYS A 49 -7.35 0.28 -25.78
C LYS A 49 -5.86 -0.08 -25.58
N ILE A 50 -5.63 -1.29 -25.07
CA ILE A 50 -4.33 -1.87 -24.67
C ILE A 50 -3.17 -1.59 -25.64
N ASP A 51 -3.41 -1.51 -26.96
CA ASP A 51 -2.35 -1.23 -27.95
C ASP A 51 -1.62 0.11 -27.72
N THR A 52 -2.18 1.02 -26.91
CA THR A 52 -1.59 2.34 -26.56
C THR A 52 -1.24 2.50 -25.07
N PHE A 53 -1.56 1.50 -24.24
CA PHE A 53 -1.46 1.57 -22.77
C PHE A 53 -0.06 1.26 -22.26
N MET A 54 0.65 0.35 -22.94
CA MET A 54 2.06 0.07 -22.64
C MET A 54 2.99 1.26 -22.93
N GLU A 55 2.51 2.27 -23.67
CA GLU A 55 3.27 3.48 -23.99
C GLU A 55 2.86 4.71 -23.16
N ASN A 56 1.75 4.66 -22.39
CA ASN A 56 1.24 5.80 -21.64
C ASN A 56 0.78 5.41 -20.23
N ASP A 57 1.68 5.00 -19.35
CA ASP A 57 2.14 5.72 -18.15
C ASP A 57 1.23 6.79 -17.47
N VAL A 58 -0.10 6.76 -17.61
CA VAL A 58 -1.01 7.83 -17.13
C VAL A 58 -2.13 7.35 -16.23
N SER A 59 -2.16 6.06 -15.86
CA SER A 59 -3.22 5.50 -15.03
C SER A 59 -2.67 4.53 -13.99
N ALA A 60 -3.18 4.62 -12.76
CA ALA A 60 -3.01 3.59 -11.74
C ALA A 60 -4.31 2.78 -11.59
N PHE A 61 -4.17 1.57 -11.05
CA PHE A 61 -5.29 0.73 -10.67
C PHE A 61 -5.21 0.37 -9.20
N TYR A 62 -6.36 0.20 -8.56
CA TYR A 62 -6.42 -0.27 -7.18
C TYR A 62 -7.54 -1.28 -6.93
N GLU A 63 -7.33 -2.15 -5.96
CA GLU A 63 -8.34 -3.06 -5.40
C GLU A 63 -8.47 -2.79 -3.90
N ILE A 64 -9.71 -2.84 -3.39
CA ILE A 64 -9.99 -2.73 -1.96
C ILE A 64 -10.27 -4.11 -1.39
N ARG A 65 -9.47 -4.51 -0.40
CA ARG A 65 -9.69 -5.73 0.38
C ARG A 65 -10.06 -5.37 1.81
N ARG A 66 -10.91 -6.20 2.42
CA ARG A 66 -11.27 -6.08 3.83
C ARG A 66 -10.79 -7.30 4.59
N ASN A 67 -10.12 -7.08 5.72
CA ASN A 67 -9.68 -8.13 6.60
C ASN A 67 -10.32 -7.98 7.99
N LYS A 68 -10.16 -8.99 8.84
CA LYS A 68 -10.64 -8.97 10.24
C LYS A 68 -9.50 -8.68 11.22
N SER A 69 -8.62 -7.73 10.91
CA SER A 69 -7.47 -7.35 11.74
C SER A 69 -7.62 -5.94 12.34
N GLU A 70 -6.61 -5.46 13.06
CA GLU A 70 -6.48 -4.05 13.46
C GLU A 70 -6.38 -3.07 12.28
N PHE A 71 -6.09 -3.56 11.07
CA PHE A 71 -6.06 -2.81 9.83
C PHE A 71 -7.14 -3.31 8.86
N PRO A 72 -8.43 -3.02 9.14
CA PRO A 72 -9.58 -3.64 8.47
C PRO A 72 -9.68 -3.39 6.96
N LEU A 73 -8.99 -2.37 6.46
CA LEU A 73 -9.02 -1.96 5.06
C LEU A 73 -7.62 -2.06 4.47
N ILE A 74 -7.47 -2.78 3.36
CA ILE A 74 -6.24 -2.85 2.55
C ILE A 74 -6.55 -2.28 1.18
N ILE A 75 -5.65 -1.45 0.66
CA ILE A 75 -5.68 -1.00 -0.73
C ILE A 75 -4.42 -1.51 -1.40
N GLU A 76 -4.60 -2.33 -2.44
CA GLU A 76 -3.53 -2.83 -3.30
C GLU A 76 -3.53 -1.99 -4.58
N PHE A 77 -2.37 -1.49 -4.99
CA PHE A 77 -2.18 -0.69 -6.19
C PHE A 77 -1.32 -1.44 -7.21
N SER A 78 -1.57 -1.18 -8.49
CA SER A 78 -0.74 -1.62 -9.59
C SER A 78 -0.53 -0.50 -10.63
N SER A 79 0.48 -0.69 -11.48
CA SER A 79 0.90 0.29 -12.50
C SER A 79 1.32 1.65 -11.92
N LEU A 80 1.86 1.66 -10.70
CA LEU A 80 2.57 2.83 -10.19
C LEU A 80 3.96 2.88 -10.82
N LYS A 81 4.36 4.06 -11.30
CA LYS A 81 5.71 4.27 -11.80
C LYS A 81 6.71 4.22 -10.66
N ASP A 82 7.93 3.82 -10.97
CA ASP A 82 9.06 4.01 -10.06
C ASP A 82 9.17 5.49 -9.71
N LEU A 83 9.20 5.76 -8.40
CA LEU A 83 9.59 7.08 -7.92
C LEU A 83 11.11 7.19 -8.06
N GLU A 84 11.60 8.37 -8.43
CA GLU A 84 13.00 8.76 -8.16
C GLU A 84 13.18 8.93 -6.64
N ASN A 85 12.98 7.85 -5.89
CA ASN A 85 13.09 7.79 -4.45
C ASN A 85 13.82 6.49 -4.09
N GLU A 86 14.77 6.59 -3.17
CA GLU A 86 15.50 5.40 -2.70
C GLU A 86 14.63 4.51 -1.80
N ALA A 87 13.55 5.05 -1.23
CA ALA A 87 12.56 4.28 -0.50
C ALA A 87 11.71 3.43 -1.44
N ARG A 88 11.37 2.22 -0.98
CA ARG A 88 10.35 1.39 -1.62
C ARG A 88 9.01 2.15 -1.67
N ILE A 89 8.27 1.98 -2.77
CA ILE A 89 7.05 2.76 -3.05
C ILE A 89 5.98 2.54 -1.99
N ASP A 90 5.79 1.30 -1.55
CA ASP A 90 4.84 0.90 -0.52
C ASP A 90 5.12 1.59 0.83
N ILE A 91 6.37 1.61 1.27
CA ILE A 91 6.84 2.36 2.46
C ILE A 91 6.56 3.85 2.31
N TYR A 92 6.89 4.43 1.17
CA TYR A 92 6.61 5.84 0.89
C TYR A 92 5.11 6.17 0.94
N LEU A 93 4.28 5.31 0.35
CA LEU A 93 2.83 5.49 0.34
C LEU A 93 2.23 5.38 1.73
N ALA A 94 2.56 4.33 2.48
CA ALA A 94 2.11 4.15 3.86
C ALA A 94 2.48 5.38 4.71
N TYR A 95 3.74 5.84 4.63
CA TYR A 95 4.20 7.05 5.29
C TYR A 95 3.33 8.27 4.95
N LYS A 96 3.22 8.64 3.67
CA LYS A 96 2.51 9.87 3.27
C LYS A 96 1.01 9.78 3.56
N LEU A 97 0.39 8.62 3.35
CA LEU A 97 -1.03 8.43 3.60
C LEU A 97 -1.35 8.47 5.10
N SER A 98 -0.48 7.94 5.97
CA SER A 98 -0.65 8.05 7.43
C SER A 98 -0.73 9.52 7.89
N ILE A 99 0.09 10.39 7.30
CA ILE A 99 0.10 11.84 7.56
C ILE A 99 -1.15 12.50 6.99
N ILE A 100 -1.43 12.31 5.70
CA ILE A 100 -2.52 13.01 5.02
C ILE A 100 -3.88 12.65 5.65
N LEU A 101 -4.08 11.38 5.98
CA LEU A 101 -5.34 10.86 6.51
C LEU A 101 -5.40 10.85 8.05
N GLN A 102 -4.31 11.25 8.71
CA GLN A 102 -4.19 11.29 10.18
C GLN A 102 -4.62 9.95 10.80
N CYS A 103 -4.00 8.87 10.34
CA CYS A 103 -4.35 7.50 10.66
C CYS A 103 -3.10 6.63 10.82
N LYS A 104 -3.29 5.38 11.28
CA LYS A 104 -2.23 4.38 11.18
C LYS A 104 -2.32 3.67 9.85
N THR A 105 -1.17 3.41 9.27
CA THR A 105 -1.03 2.57 8.08
C THR A 105 -0.04 1.46 8.33
N ILE A 106 -0.19 0.35 7.62
CA ILE A 106 0.74 -0.79 7.64
C ILE A 106 1.10 -1.19 6.21
N THR A 107 2.33 -1.67 6.00
CA THR A 107 2.82 -2.19 4.73
C THR A 107 3.98 -3.16 4.97
N ASP A 108 4.38 -3.88 3.93
CA ASP A 108 5.44 -4.89 4.01
C ASP A 108 6.76 -4.31 4.54
N GLY A 109 7.27 -4.95 5.58
CA GLY A 109 8.54 -4.67 6.22
C GLY A 109 9.57 -5.77 5.98
N THR A 110 9.30 -6.73 5.09
CA THR A 110 10.24 -7.81 4.76
C THR A 110 11.62 -7.23 4.43
N TYR A 111 12.67 -7.84 4.99
CA TYR A 111 14.08 -7.43 4.93
C TYR A 111 14.49 -6.21 5.79
N LEU A 112 13.58 -5.64 6.58
CA LEU A 112 13.89 -4.56 7.54
C LEU A 112 13.83 -5.02 9.00
N GLY A 113 13.40 -6.26 9.22
CA GLY A 113 13.42 -6.91 10.52
C GLY A 113 14.77 -7.48 10.93
N ASP A 114 14.78 -8.13 12.08
CA ASP A 114 16.00 -8.69 12.67
C ASP A 114 16.43 -10.03 12.03
N ASP A 115 15.58 -10.61 11.18
CA ASP A 115 15.82 -11.84 10.43
C ASP A 115 15.16 -11.81 9.02
N ILE A 116 15.24 -12.95 8.31
CA ILE A 116 14.69 -13.12 6.95
C ILE A 116 13.20 -13.50 6.91
N SER A 117 12.49 -13.42 8.04
CA SER A 117 11.08 -13.76 8.10
C SER A 117 10.23 -12.85 7.20
N GLU A 118 9.11 -13.37 6.72
CA GLU A 118 8.08 -12.64 5.97
C GLU A 118 7.04 -11.95 6.88
N TYR A 119 7.18 -12.09 8.21
CA TYR A 119 6.24 -11.53 9.19
C TYR A 119 6.53 -10.08 9.59
N TRP A 120 7.49 -9.46 8.92
CA TRP A 120 7.91 -8.09 9.24
C TRP A 120 7.04 -7.10 8.50
N ASP A 121 6.51 -6.14 9.25
CA ASP A 121 5.72 -5.04 8.75
C ASP A 121 6.28 -3.70 9.22
N ILE A 122 5.90 -2.64 8.52
CA ILE A 122 6.12 -1.26 8.97
C ILE A 122 4.77 -0.62 9.25
N ILE A 123 4.57 -0.22 10.50
CA ILE A 123 3.44 0.62 10.91
C ILE A 123 3.89 2.07 10.94
N PHE A 124 3.13 2.95 10.28
CA PHE A 124 3.24 4.38 10.50
C PHE A 124 2.05 4.86 11.32
N ASP A 125 2.30 5.56 12.42
CA ASP A 125 1.28 6.31 13.16
C ASP A 125 1.45 7.80 12.86
N LYS A 126 0.63 8.34 11.95
CA LYS A 126 0.66 9.76 11.55
C LYS A 126 2.06 10.24 11.14
N GLY A 127 2.81 9.40 10.45
CA GLY A 127 4.16 9.65 9.95
C GLY A 127 5.28 9.10 10.82
N GLU A 128 5.01 8.64 12.04
CA GLU A 128 6.03 8.03 12.91
C GLU A 128 6.17 6.53 12.60
N PRO A 129 7.36 6.05 12.19
CA PRO A 129 7.55 4.66 11.78
C PRO A 129 7.90 3.70 12.93
N PHE A 130 7.34 2.51 12.86
CA PHE A 130 7.57 1.41 13.79
C PHE A 130 7.73 0.10 13.03
N LEU A 131 8.75 -0.67 13.38
CA LEU A 131 8.89 -2.06 12.94
C LEU A 131 7.91 -2.90 13.76
N ALA A 132 7.14 -3.75 13.07
CA ALA A 132 6.15 -4.61 13.66
C ALA A 132 6.29 -6.06 13.18
N ASP A 133 5.83 -6.98 14.01
CA ASP A 133 5.77 -8.42 13.75
C ASP A 133 4.30 -8.86 13.77
N ASP A 134 3.84 -9.40 12.64
CA ASP A 134 2.47 -9.87 12.45
C ASP A 134 2.31 -11.40 12.55
N SER A 135 3.36 -12.09 12.99
CA SER A 135 3.29 -13.52 13.29
C SER A 135 2.25 -13.80 14.37
N GLY A 136 1.41 -14.80 14.15
CA GLY A 136 0.32 -15.10 15.08
C GLY A 136 -0.90 -14.19 14.96
N THR A 137 -1.06 -13.42 13.89
CA THR A 137 -2.17 -12.47 13.70
C THR A 137 -3.06 -12.77 12.49
N LYS A 138 -4.25 -12.16 12.48
CA LYS A 138 -5.23 -12.25 11.37
C LYS A 138 -4.76 -11.62 10.07
N PHE A 139 -3.62 -10.94 10.09
CA PHE A 139 -3.09 -10.29 8.91
C PHE A 139 -2.32 -11.28 8.02
N CYS A 140 -1.57 -12.20 8.63
CA CYS A 140 -0.74 -13.17 7.91
C CYS A 140 -1.12 -14.63 8.17
N ASP A 141 -1.36 -15.06 9.41
CA ASP A 141 -1.55 -16.48 9.75
C ASP A 141 -2.97 -16.87 10.22
N ASP A 142 -3.93 -15.96 10.03
CA ASP A 142 -5.35 -16.11 10.38
C ASP A 142 -5.62 -16.38 11.88
N ARG A 143 -4.67 -16.10 12.78
CA ARG A 143 -4.86 -16.27 14.23
C ARG A 143 -5.33 -15.00 14.92
N ASP A 144 -5.99 -15.13 16.07
CA ASP A 144 -6.58 -14.00 16.81
C ASP A 144 -5.57 -13.08 17.55
N GLY A 145 -4.26 -13.23 17.29
CA GLY A 145 -3.26 -12.35 17.88
C GLY A 145 -3.30 -10.93 17.31
N LYS A 146 -2.58 -10.04 17.99
CA LYS A 146 -2.42 -8.64 17.61
C LYS A 146 -1.03 -8.37 17.08
N ILE A 147 -0.93 -7.45 16.14
CA ILE A 147 0.36 -7.03 15.57
C ILE A 147 1.20 -6.40 16.68
N LYS A 148 2.46 -6.85 16.81
CA LYS A 148 3.36 -6.42 17.87
C LYS A 148 4.32 -5.37 17.36
N ILE A 149 4.31 -4.19 17.97
CA ILE A 149 5.36 -3.19 17.73
C ILE A 149 6.64 -3.64 18.44
N ILE A 150 7.72 -3.82 17.67
CA ILE A 150 9.02 -4.24 18.18
C ILE A 150 9.88 -3.03 18.59
N ARG A 151 10.02 -2.06 17.68
CA ARG A 151 10.81 -0.85 17.93
C ARG A 151 10.38 0.29 17.03
N LYS A 152 10.71 1.51 17.44
CA LYS A 152 10.65 2.68 16.56
C LYS A 152 11.78 2.61 15.53
N MET A 153 11.50 3.02 14.29
CA MET A 153 12.50 3.12 13.22
C MET A 153 12.91 4.57 12.98
N THR A 154 14.04 4.74 12.31
CA THR A 154 14.50 6.02 11.78
C THR A 154 14.06 6.18 10.33
N PHE A 155 13.98 7.42 9.85
CA PHE A 155 13.70 7.68 8.43
C PHE A 155 14.86 7.23 7.52
N GLU A 156 16.09 7.24 8.03
CA GLU A 156 17.29 6.77 7.32
C GLU A 156 17.21 5.28 7.02
N GLU A 157 16.79 4.45 7.99
CA GLU A 157 16.54 3.01 7.78
C GLU A 157 15.51 2.76 6.68
N LEU A 158 14.53 3.65 6.56
CA LEU A 158 13.45 3.56 5.57
C LEU A 158 13.75 4.30 4.26
N LYS A 159 14.93 4.94 4.16
CA LYS A 159 15.35 5.79 3.04
C LYS A 159 14.32 6.87 2.70
N LEU A 160 13.58 7.35 3.70
CA LEU A 160 12.58 8.39 3.57
C LEU A 160 13.20 9.78 3.78
N ASN A 161 12.97 10.69 2.83
CA ASN A 161 13.30 12.10 2.98
C ASN A 161 12.14 12.86 3.65
N ARG A 162 12.45 13.70 4.64
CA ARG A 162 11.47 14.53 5.35
C ARG A 162 10.84 15.59 4.44
#